data_AF-U3U481-F1
#
_entry.id   AF-U3U481-F1
#
_cell.length_a   1.000
_cell.length_b   1.000
_cell.length_c   1.000
_cell.angle_alpha   90.00
_cell.angle_beta   90.00
_cell.angle_gamma   90.00
#
_symmetry.space_group_name_H-M   'P 1'
#
loop_
_entity.id
_entity.type
_entity.pdbx_description
1 polymer ?
#
loop_
_entity_poly.entity_id
_entity_poly.type
_entity_poly.pdbx_seq_one_letter_code
_entity_poly.pdbx_strand_id
1 'polypeptide(L)'
;MALFAIELMHFLQKHNIGFKLPEQVPPKIRQSFDLLIPIIAIFITLFPLSLWVQAQFGLLLPQAIMALFAPIISASDSLPAVLLCHMLWFAGIHGAVIFGGILEAFWLTNLGLNQQALNAGEPITHVFIEPFWQFFIVIGGSGSTMGLVLLYLRSRSAHLRSIGKLSIVPSMFNINEPVIFGSPVVMNPILFIPFICAPLVNATLAWTATKTHLINHVVSLAPWTTPAPIGAAWSTGCDWRVIVLIAVLVTIATLIYYPFFKIYERQLLQQELEQAAAAQPAKEA
;
A
#
# COMPACT_ATOMS: atom_id res chain seq x y z
N MET A 1 17.56 5.91 -12.07
CA MET A 1 18.97 6.18 -11.73
C MET A 1 19.68 4.96 -11.17
N ALA A 2 19.14 4.28 -10.14
CA ALA A 2 19.74 3.08 -9.57
C ALA A 2 19.98 1.93 -10.58
N LEU A 3 18.99 1.64 -11.44
CA LEU A 3 19.13 0.62 -12.51
C LEU A 3 20.32 0.90 -13.43
N PHE A 4 20.45 2.14 -13.91
CA PHE A 4 21.58 2.53 -14.76
C PHE A 4 22.92 2.36 -14.02
N ALA A 5 23.00 2.81 -12.77
CA ALA A 5 24.22 2.66 -11.97
C ALA A 5 24.60 1.18 -11.78
N ILE A 6 23.62 0.32 -11.50
CA ILE A 6 23.83 -1.13 -11.31
C ILE A 6 24.24 -1.79 -12.63
N GLU A 7 23.55 -1.52 -13.73
CA GLU A 7 23.89 -2.10 -15.04
C GLU A 7 25.25 -1.60 -15.54
N LEU A 8 25.59 -0.33 -15.28
CA LEU A 8 26.91 0.20 -15.58
C LEU A 8 27.98 -0.48 -14.74
N MET A 9 27.77 -0.66 -13.43
CA MET A 9 28.68 -1.40 -12.56
C MET A 9 28.84 -2.85 -13.03
N HIS A 10 27.74 -3.53 -13.34
CA HIS A 10 27.76 -4.89 -13.87
C HIS A 10 28.50 -4.97 -15.21
N PHE A 11 28.28 -4.02 -16.11
CA PHE A 11 28.99 -3.92 -17.39
C PHE A 11 30.50 -3.77 -17.19
N LEU A 12 30.92 -2.85 -16.32
CA LEU A 12 32.32 -2.59 -15.99
C LEU A 12 32.99 -3.84 -15.40
N GLN A 13 32.32 -4.52 -14.46
CA GLN A 13 32.81 -5.77 -13.87
C GLN A 13 32.90 -6.90 -14.90
N LYS A 14 31.85 -7.10 -15.70
CA LYS A 14 31.80 -8.14 -16.75
C LYS A 14 32.94 -8.00 -17.76
N HIS A 15 33.37 -6.77 -18.05
CA HIS A 15 34.44 -6.48 -19.00
C HIS A 15 35.80 -6.27 -18.32
N ASN A 16 35.90 -6.53 -17.01
CA ASN A 16 37.12 -6.33 -16.21
C ASN A 16 37.71 -4.91 -16.35
N ILE A 17 36.83 -3.91 -16.48
CA ILE A 17 37.19 -2.49 -16.55
C ILE A 17 37.28 -1.98 -15.11
N GLY A 18 38.51 -1.99 -14.58
CA GLY A 18 38.79 -1.72 -13.18
C GLY A 18 40.26 -1.38 -12.95
N PHE A 19 40.61 -0.94 -11.74
CA PHE A 19 42.01 -0.83 -11.35
C PHE A 19 42.57 -2.22 -11.04
N LYS A 20 43.61 -2.65 -11.76
CA LYS A 20 44.32 -3.88 -11.44
C LYS A 20 45.35 -3.61 -10.34
N LEU A 21 44.96 -3.86 -9.10
CA LEU A 21 45.84 -3.70 -7.94
C LEU A 21 46.60 -4.99 -7.63
N PRO A 22 47.86 -4.92 -7.18
CA PRO A 22 48.63 -6.09 -6.75
C PRO A 22 47.93 -6.90 -5.64
N GLU A 23 48.30 -8.17 -5.52
CA GLU A 23 47.74 -9.08 -4.51
C GLU A 23 48.05 -8.65 -3.07
N GLN A 24 49.14 -7.90 -2.88
CA GLN A 24 49.60 -7.39 -1.59
C GLN A 24 48.70 -6.26 -1.03
N VAL A 25 47.79 -5.71 -1.84
CA VAL A 25 46.89 -4.63 -1.40
C VAL A 25 45.73 -5.21 -0.57
N PRO A 26 45.52 -4.73 0.67
CA PRO A 26 44.42 -5.18 1.52
C PRO A 26 43.05 -5.12 0.83
N PRO A 27 42.15 -6.11 1.05
CA PRO A 27 40.86 -6.19 0.36
C PRO A 27 39.97 -4.94 0.47
N LYS A 28 39.95 -4.27 1.64
CA LYS A 28 39.16 -3.04 1.85
C LYS A 28 39.64 -1.88 0.97
N ILE A 29 40.94 -1.79 0.71
CA ILE A 29 41.52 -0.76 -0.16
C ILE A 29 41.14 -1.08 -1.61
N ARG A 30 41.26 -2.34 -2.02
CA ARG A 30 40.85 -2.79 -3.37
C ARG A 30 39.39 -2.45 -3.67
N GLN A 31 38.47 -2.75 -2.75
CA GLN A 31 37.06 -2.40 -2.88
C GLN A 31 36.81 -0.91 -3.07
N SER A 32 37.58 -0.04 -2.41
CA SER A 32 37.43 1.42 -2.57
C SER A 32 37.86 1.89 -3.96
N PHE A 33 38.93 1.29 -4.53
CA PHE A 33 39.38 1.58 -5.88
C PHE A 33 38.43 1.01 -6.95
N ASP A 34 37.86 -0.17 -6.73
CA ASP A 34 36.87 -0.77 -7.64
C ASP A 34 35.62 0.11 -7.82
N LEU A 35 35.31 0.96 -6.85
CA LEU A 35 34.20 1.91 -6.91
C LEU A 35 34.53 3.22 -7.67
N LEU A 36 35.80 3.59 -7.81
CA LEU A 36 36.20 4.86 -8.42
C LEU A 36 35.80 4.95 -9.90
N ILE A 37 36.06 3.90 -10.68
CA ILE A 37 35.71 3.87 -12.11
C ILE A 37 34.19 3.94 -12.31
N PRO A 38 33.36 3.15 -11.59
CA PRO A 38 31.90 3.33 -11.59
C PRO A 38 31.45 4.75 -11.24
N ILE A 39 31.99 5.36 -10.19
CA ILE A 39 31.61 6.72 -9.78
C ILE A 39 31.94 7.73 -10.89
N ILE A 40 33.14 7.66 -11.46
CA ILE A 40 33.57 8.54 -12.55
C ILE A 40 32.71 8.32 -13.79
N ALA A 41 32.40 7.07 -14.14
CA ALA A 41 31.56 6.75 -15.29
C ALA A 41 30.13 7.26 -15.10
N ILE A 42 29.56 7.14 -13.90
CA ILE A 42 28.26 7.73 -13.54
C ILE A 42 28.33 9.25 -13.66
N PHE A 43 29.38 9.88 -13.15
CA PHE A 43 29.55 11.32 -13.22
C PHE A 43 29.63 11.79 -14.68
N ILE A 44 30.48 11.19 -15.51
CA ILE A 44 30.65 11.57 -16.92
C ILE A 44 29.40 11.30 -17.76
N THR A 45 28.53 10.38 -17.36
CA THR A 45 27.30 10.07 -18.11
C THR A 45 26.09 10.87 -17.61
N LEU A 46 25.74 10.74 -16.33
CA LEU A 46 24.51 11.31 -15.77
C LEU A 46 24.63 12.80 -15.48
N PHE A 47 25.81 13.32 -15.15
CA PHE A 47 25.96 14.75 -14.84
C PHE A 47 25.79 15.64 -16.09
N PRO A 48 26.47 15.36 -17.24
CA PRO A 48 26.21 16.10 -18.47
C PRO A 48 24.78 15.96 -18.96
N LEU A 49 24.20 14.77 -18.86
CA LEU A 49 22.78 14.55 -19.18
C LEU A 49 21.88 15.44 -18.31
N SER A 50 22.16 15.52 -17.00
CA SER A 50 21.40 16.36 -16.08
C SER A 50 21.51 17.84 -16.42
N LEU A 51 22.71 18.33 -16.77
CA LEU A 51 22.90 19.71 -17.20
C LEU A 51 22.19 20.00 -18.52
N TRP A 52 22.24 19.07 -19.47
CA TRP A 52 21.54 19.20 -20.75
C TRP A 52 20.03 19.26 -20.55
N VAL A 53 19.45 18.36 -19.74
CA VAL A 53 18.01 18.39 -19.41
C VAL A 53 17.64 19.70 -18.73
N GLN A 54 18.45 20.17 -17.78
CA GLN A 54 18.20 21.43 -17.09
C GLN A 54 18.26 22.63 -18.05
N ALA A 55 19.20 22.63 -18.99
CA ALA A 55 19.32 23.70 -19.99
C ALA A 55 18.15 23.73 -20.98
N GLN A 56 17.63 22.57 -21.39
CA GLN A 56 16.54 22.48 -22.39
C GLN A 56 15.15 22.65 -21.76
N PHE A 57 14.94 22.08 -20.57
CA PHE A 57 13.60 21.96 -19.97
C PHE A 57 13.45 22.74 -18.67
N GLY A 58 14.52 23.32 -18.12
CA GLY A 58 14.50 23.99 -16.81
C GLY A 58 14.29 23.04 -15.63
N LEU A 59 14.28 21.73 -15.87
CA LEU A 59 14.02 20.69 -14.88
C LEU A 59 15.30 19.94 -14.53
N LEU A 60 15.43 19.53 -13.27
CA LEU A 60 16.45 18.54 -12.92
C LEU A 60 16.11 17.19 -13.56
N LEU A 61 17.13 16.37 -13.85
CA LEU A 61 16.92 15.06 -14.49
C LEU A 61 15.86 14.18 -13.78
N PRO A 62 15.80 14.10 -12.43
CA PRO A 62 14.71 13.38 -11.76
C PRO A 62 13.33 13.95 -12.05
N GLN A 63 13.18 15.29 -12.08
CA GLN A 63 11.91 15.96 -12.37
C GLN A 63 11.47 15.73 -13.82
N ALA A 64 12.41 15.74 -14.77
CA ALA A 64 12.12 15.44 -16.16
C ALA A 64 11.65 13.99 -16.36
N ILE A 65 12.27 13.03 -15.65
CA ILE A 65 11.79 11.63 -15.62
C ILE A 65 10.36 11.59 -15.07
N MET A 66 10.08 12.27 -13.96
CA MET A 66 8.71 12.32 -13.41
C MET A 66 7.71 12.93 -14.38
N ALA A 67 8.06 14.03 -15.05
CA ALA A 67 7.20 14.67 -16.05
C ALA A 67 6.90 13.73 -17.23
N LEU A 68 7.88 12.96 -17.68
CA LEU A 68 7.70 11.95 -18.73
C LEU A 68 6.69 10.86 -18.31
N PHE A 69 6.74 10.43 -17.05
CA PHE A 69 5.84 9.42 -16.51
C PHE A 69 4.52 10.00 -15.96
N ALA A 70 4.33 11.32 -15.95
CA ALA A 70 3.14 11.99 -15.38
C ALA A 70 1.78 11.40 -15.83
N PRO A 71 1.57 10.99 -17.10
CA PRO A 71 0.32 10.35 -17.48
C PRO A 71 0.07 9.01 -16.77
N ILE A 72 1.12 8.21 -16.58
CA ILE A 72 1.05 6.94 -15.86
C ILE A 72 0.83 7.19 -14.37
N ILE A 73 1.52 8.20 -13.82
CA ILE A 73 1.35 8.65 -12.42
C ILE A 73 -0.08 9.06 -12.17
N SER A 74 -0.62 9.94 -13.03
CA SER A 74 -1.99 10.42 -12.91
C SER A 74 -3.02 9.31 -13.09
N ALA A 75 -2.75 8.32 -13.95
CA ALA A 75 -3.62 7.15 -14.09
C ALA A 75 -3.56 6.26 -12.83
N SER A 76 -2.39 6.17 -12.19
CA SER A 76 -2.19 5.39 -10.96
C SER A 76 -2.63 6.12 -9.68
N ASP A 77 -2.80 7.45 -9.75
CA ASP A 77 -3.39 8.33 -8.74
C ASP A 77 -4.89 8.54 -9.05
N SER A 78 -5.64 7.43 -9.16
CA SER A 78 -7.04 7.47 -9.54
C SER A 78 -7.84 6.35 -8.89
N LEU A 79 -9.17 6.52 -8.76
CA LEU A 79 -10.06 5.46 -8.28
C LEU A 79 -9.93 4.14 -9.09
N PRO A 80 -9.76 4.16 -10.43
CA PRO A 80 -9.40 2.97 -11.20
C PRO A 80 -8.13 2.23 -10.74
N ALA A 81 -7.13 2.94 -10.23
CA ALA A 81 -5.92 2.32 -9.71
C ALA A 81 -6.20 1.51 -8.42
N VAL A 82 -7.06 2.06 -7.55
CA VAL A 82 -7.57 1.37 -6.36
C VAL A 82 -8.30 0.08 -6.79
N LEU A 83 -9.14 0.15 -7.83
CA LEU A 83 -9.85 -1.02 -8.36
C LEU A 83 -8.87 -2.11 -8.83
N LEU A 84 -7.88 -1.76 -9.66
CA LEU A 84 -6.91 -2.73 -10.20
C LEU A 84 -6.09 -3.40 -9.09
N CYS A 85 -5.69 -2.68 -8.04
CA CYS A 85 -5.01 -3.25 -6.88
C CYS A 85 -5.84 -4.35 -6.20
N HIS A 86 -7.14 -4.14 -6.02
CA HIS A 86 -8.02 -5.11 -5.37
C HIS A 86 -8.38 -6.29 -6.27
N MET A 87 -8.38 -6.10 -7.59
CA MET A 87 -8.48 -7.20 -8.57
C MET A 87 -7.30 -8.18 -8.45
N LEU A 88 -6.08 -7.68 -8.23
CA LEU A 88 -4.89 -8.52 -8.02
C LEU A 88 -5.00 -9.35 -6.74
N TRP A 89 -5.48 -8.75 -5.65
CA TRP A 89 -5.73 -9.45 -4.39
C TRP A 89 -6.74 -10.59 -4.53
N PHE A 90 -7.78 -10.42 -5.33
CA PHE A 90 -8.72 -11.50 -5.63
C PHE A 90 -8.09 -12.64 -6.40
N ALA A 91 -7.16 -12.35 -7.31
CA ALA A 91 -6.35 -13.35 -8.01
C ALA A 91 -5.27 -14.01 -7.12
N GLY A 92 -5.21 -13.68 -5.82
CA GLY A 92 -4.23 -14.22 -4.87
C GLY A 92 -2.85 -13.56 -4.96
N ILE A 93 -2.72 -12.47 -5.74
CA ILE A 93 -1.49 -11.69 -5.85
C ILE A 93 -1.57 -10.54 -4.84
N HIS A 94 -0.53 -10.33 -4.05
CA HIS A 94 -0.51 -9.28 -3.02
C HIS A 94 -0.46 -7.88 -3.68
N GLY A 95 -1.62 -7.36 -4.10
CA GLY A 95 -1.75 -6.16 -4.92
C GLY A 95 -1.08 -4.94 -4.30
N ALA A 96 -1.07 -4.82 -2.97
CA ALA A 96 -0.45 -3.70 -2.26
C ALA A 96 1.09 -3.65 -2.42
N VAL A 97 1.76 -4.79 -2.62
CA VAL A 97 3.22 -4.83 -2.83
C VAL A 97 3.56 -4.44 -4.27
N ILE A 98 2.79 -4.94 -5.25
CA ILE A 98 2.98 -4.59 -6.65
C ILE A 98 2.68 -3.11 -6.89
N PHE A 99 1.53 -2.63 -6.41
CA PHE A 99 1.17 -1.22 -6.52
C PHE A 99 2.10 -0.34 -5.69
N GLY A 100 2.41 -0.73 -4.46
CA GLY A 100 3.36 -0.01 -3.60
C GLY A 100 4.70 0.19 -4.30
N GLY A 101 5.32 -0.87 -4.84
CA GLY A 101 6.62 -0.75 -5.50
C GLY A 101 6.63 0.15 -6.75
N ILE A 102 5.50 0.27 -7.45
CA ILE A 102 5.36 1.17 -8.61
C ILE A 102 5.05 2.60 -8.16
N LEU A 103 4.20 2.76 -7.14
CA LEU A 103 3.69 4.04 -6.68
C LEU A 103 4.56 4.77 -5.67
N GLU A 104 5.44 4.05 -4.96
CA GLU A 104 6.22 4.57 -3.84
C GLU A 104 7.03 5.81 -4.23
N ALA A 105 7.68 5.80 -5.40
CA ALA A 105 8.44 6.95 -5.89
C ALA A 105 7.56 8.21 -6.06
N PHE A 106 6.30 8.02 -6.47
CA PHE A 106 5.35 9.11 -6.66
C PHE A 106 4.76 9.58 -5.33
N TRP A 107 4.43 8.65 -4.44
CA TRP A 107 3.98 8.98 -3.08
C TRP A 107 5.04 9.77 -2.30
N LEU A 108 6.30 9.35 -2.37
CA LEU A 108 7.42 10.06 -1.72
C LEU A 108 7.62 11.46 -2.32
N THR A 109 7.49 11.61 -3.63
CA THR A 109 7.63 12.93 -4.24
C THR A 109 6.48 13.85 -3.85
N ASN A 110 5.23 13.38 -3.94
CA ASN A 110 4.05 14.13 -3.54
C ASN A 110 4.11 14.55 -2.06
N LEU A 111 4.60 13.65 -1.20
CA LEU A 111 4.84 13.97 0.21
C LEU A 111 5.90 15.09 0.35
N GLY A 112 7.01 15.00 -0.39
CA GLY A 112 8.04 16.03 -0.39
C GLY A 112 7.50 17.40 -0.83
N LEU A 113 6.65 17.43 -1.86
CA LEU A 113 5.98 18.66 -2.31
C LEU A 113 5.03 19.22 -1.24
N ASN A 114 4.25 18.35 -0.58
CA ASN A 114 3.39 18.77 0.54
C ASN A 114 4.21 19.34 1.71
N GLN A 115 5.36 18.75 2.03
CA GLN A 115 6.26 19.23 3.08
C GLN A 115 6.89 20.58 2.73
N GLN A 116 7.29 20.76 1.47
CA GLN A 116 7.79 22.04 0.97
C GLN A 116 6.73 23.14 1.07
N ALA A 117 5.51 22.86 0.61
CA ALA A 117 4.38 23.78 0.70
C ALA A 117 4.06 24.13 2.17
N LEU A 118 4.04 23.13 3.05
CA LEU A 118 3.85 23.33 4.50
C LEU A 118 4.91 24.27 5.08
N ASN A 119 6.19 24.05 4.78
CA ASN A 119 7.29 24.89 5.26
C ASN A 119 7.25 26.31 4.70
N ALA A 120 6.75 26.48 3.48
CA ALA A 120 6.57 27.78 2.83
C ALA A 120 5.28 28.51 3.25
N GLY A 121 4.38 27.86 4.00
CA GLY A 121 3.06 28.39 4.31
C GLY A 121 2.11 28.44 3.10
N GLU A 122 2.40 27.66 2.07
CA GLU A 122 1.61 27.57 0.83
C GLU A 122 0.51 26.50 0.93
N PRO A 123 -0.54 26.59 0.09
CA PRO A 123 -1.59 25.58 0.04
C PRO A 123 -1.06 24.19 -0.32
N ILE A 124 -1.38 23.20 0.51
CA ILE A 124 -1.06 21.79 0.28
C ILE A 124 -2.09 21.18 -0.68
N THR A 125 -1.65 20.47 -1.72
CA THR A 125 -2.52 20.06 -2.84
C THR A 125 -2.58 18.55 -3.11
N HIS A 126 -1.51 17.80 -2.79
CA HIS A 126 -1.43 16.38 -3.10
C HIS A 126 -2.13 15.54 -2.03
N VAL A 127 -3.12 14.76 -2.45
CA VAL A 127 -3.93 13.92 -1.53
C VAL A 127 -3.41 12.48 -1.49
N PHE A 128 -3.11 11.92 -2.66
CA PHE A 128 -2.75 10.51 -2.79
C PHE A 128 -1.28 10.29 -2.50
N ILE A 129 -1.03 9.96 -1.25
CA ILE A 129 0.27 9.55 -0.73
C ILE A 129 0.10 8.34 0.18
N GLU A 130 1.20 7.67 0.48
CA GLU A 130 1.18 6.37 1.14
C GLU A 130 0.31 6.32 2.42
N PRO A 131 0.41 7.27 3.38
CA PRO A 131 -0.45 7.25 4.56
C PRO A 131 -1.94 7.49 4.26
N PHE A 132 -2.26 8.21 3.18
CA PHE A 132 -3.65 8.37 2.72
C PHE A 132 -4.22 7.02 2.30
N TRP A 133 -3.46 6.25 1.53
CA TRP A 133 -3.84 4.88 1.16
C TRP A 133 -4.02 4.01 2.41
N GLN A 134 -3.01 3.97 3.28
CA GLN A 134 -2.95 3.04 4.41
C GLN A 134 -4.03 3.29 5.46
N PHE A 135 -4.21 4.55 5.88
CA PHE A 135 -5.05 4.85 7.05
C PHE A 135 -6.48 5.27 6.71
N PHE A 136 -6.79 5.50 5.43
CA PHE A 136 -8.14 5.90 5.01
C PHE A 136 -8.76 4.91 4.02
N ILE A 137 -8.00 4.31 3.11
CA ILE A 137 -8.55 3.41 2.08
C ILE A 137 -8.62 1.98 2.58
N VAL A 138 -7.47 1.45 3.04
CA VAL A 138 -7.30 0.02 3.37
C VAL A 138 -7.25 -0.21 4.89
N ILE A 139 -8.27 0.30 5.60
CA ILE A 139 -8.30 0.26 7.07
C ILE A 139 -8.45 -1.19 7.56
N GLY A 140 -7.47 -1.65 8.31
CA GLY A 140 -7.40 -3.04 8.75
C GLY A 140 -6.72 -3.99 7.77
N GLY A 141 -6.11 -3.44 6.72
CA GLY A 141 -5.45 -4.14 5.62
C GLY A 141 -6.22 -4.03 4.29
N SER A 142 -5.76 -4.77 3.28
CA SER A 142 -6.37 -4.74 1.94
C SER A 142 -7.88 -5.04 1.99
N GLY A 143 -8.69 -4.25 1.28
CA GLY A 143 -10.16 -4.37 1.28
C GLY A 143 -10.89 -3.65 2.42
N SER A 144 -10.19 -2.89 3.27
CA SER A 144 -10.79 -2.28 4.48
C SER A 144 -11.38 -3.34 5.44
N THR A 145 -10.64 -4.43 5.64
CA THR A 145 -11.09 -5.65 6.33
C THR A 145 -11.45 -5.46 7.80
N MET A 146 -11.10 -4.33 8.43
CA MET A 146 -11.51 -4.06 9.81
C MET A 146 -13.03 -4.21 10.00
N GLY A 147 -13.82 -3.70 9.05
CA GLY A 147 -15.29 -3.84 9.13
C GLY A 147 -15.76 -5.30 9.08
N LEU A 148 -15.11 -6.13 8.27
CA LEU A 148 -15.40 -7.57 8.19
C LEU A 148 -15.01 -8.32 9.48
N VAL A 149 -13.87 -7.98 10.08
CA VAL A 149 -13.41 -8.57 11.35
C VAL A 149 -14.41 -8.29 12.47
N LEU A 150 -14.94 -7.07 12.55
CA LEU A 150 -15.97 -6.71 13.53
C LEU A 150 -17.24 -7.56 13.36
N LEU A 151 -17.63 -7.88 12.12
CA LEU A 151 -18.75 -8.79 11.84
C LEU A 151 -18.44 -10.22 12.26
N TYR A 152 -17.23 -10.72 11.95
CA TYR A 152 -16.79 -12.06 12.31
C TYR A 152 -16.78 -12.29 13.82
N LEU A 153 -16.34 -11.31 14.62
CA LEU A 153 -16.39 -11.39 16.09
C LEU A 153 -17.81 -11.63 16.63
N ARG A 154 -18.84 -11.19 15.91
CA ARG A 154 -20.26 -11.36 16.28
C ARG A 154 -20.96 -12.46 15.48
N SER A 155 -20.22 -13.23 14.68
CA SER A 155 -20.77 -14.30 13.86
C SER A 155 -21.32 -15.45 14.72
N ARG A 156 -22.38 -16.09 14.24
CA ARG A 156 -22.96 -17.32 14.81
C ARG A 156 -22.13 -18.56 14.48
N SER A 157 -21.47 -18.58 13.32
CA SER A 157 -20.53 -19.66 12.95
C SER A 157 -19.32 -19.64 13.89
N ALA A 158 -18.98 -20.81 14.42
CA ALA A 158 -17.82 -20.97 15.28
C ALA A 158 -16.51 -20.69 14.52
N HIS A 159 -16.44 -21.11 13.26
CA HIS A 159 -15.29 -20.88 12.37
C HIS A 159 -15.04 -19.39 12.13
N LEU A 160 -16.04 -18.63 11.70
CA LEU A 160 -15.90 -17.18 11.46
C LEU A 160 -15.57 -16.44 12.76
N ARG A 161 -16.19 -16.82 13.88
CA ARG A 161 -15.90 -16.21 15.17
C ARG A 161 -14.45 -16.46 15.62
N SER A 162 -13.92 -17.65 15.33
CA SER A 162 -12.51 -17.97 15.59
C SER A 162 -11.59 -17.06 14.77
N ILE A 163 -11.86 -16.91 13.48
CA ILE A 163 -11.10 -16.02 12.60
C ILE A 163 -11.16 -14.58 13.10
N GLY A 164 -12.34 -14.07 13.46
CA GLY A 164 -12.49 -12.72 14.00
C GLY A 164 -11.62 -12.48 15.25
N LYS A 165 -11.57 -13.45 16.18
CA LYS A 165 -10.76 -13.36 17.39
C LYS A 165 -9.25 -13.40 17.09
N LEU A 166 -8.83 -14.23 16.15
CA LEU A 166 -7.43 -14.31 15.74
C LEU A 166 -6.99 -13.09 14.92
N SER A 167 -7.93 -12.43 14.23
CA SER A 167 -7.64 -11.34 13.29
C SER A 167 -7.73 -9.95 13.89
N ILE A 168 -8.51 -9.72 14.96
CA ILE A 168 -8.75 -8.37 15.48
C ILE A 168 -7.47 -7.62 15.84
N VAL A 169 -6.52 -8.29 16.52
CA VAL A 169 -5.25 -7.66 16.88
C VAL A 169 -4.40 -7.37 15.64
N PRO A 170 -4.07 -8.35 14.77
CA PRO A 170 -3.36 -8.08 13.52
C PRO A 170 -4.00 -6.97 12.68
N SER A 171 -5.33 -6.99 12.53
CA SER A 171 -6.05 -5.99 11.73
C SER A 171 -5.98 -4.60 12.35
N MET A 172 -5.87 -4.43 13.66
CA MET A 172 -5.61 -3.09 14.23
C MET A 172 -4.27 -2.51 13.76
N PHE A 173 -3.31 -3.36 13.41
CA PHE A 173 -2.01 -2.98 12.83
C PHE A 173 -2.00 -3.14 11.29
N ASN A 174 -3.17 -3.13 10.65
CA ASN A 174 -3.36 -3.26 9.20
C ASN A 174 -2.84 -4.58 8.59
N ILE A 175 -2.67 -5.63 9.40
CA ILE A 175 -2.26 -6.99 8.99
C ILE A 175 -3.54 -7.82 8.82
N ASN A 176 -3.77 -8.38 7.63
CA ASN A 176 -5.06 -9.00 7.27
C ASN A 176 -4.98 -10.45 6.77
N GLU A 177 -3.79 -11.04 6.71
CA GLU A 177 -3.55 -12.42 6.29
C GLU A 177 -4.46 -13.42 7.03
N PRO A 178 -4.69 -13.31 8.35
CA PRO A 178 -5.64 -14.19 9.05
C PRO A 178 -7.07 -14.13 8.50
N VAL A 179 -7.51 -12.98 7.99
CA VAL A 179 -8.84 -12.79 7.39
C VAL A 179 -8.87 -13.35 5.97
N ILE A 180 -7.88 -12.94 5.17
CA ILE A 180 -7.78 -13.24 3.74
C ILE A 180 -7.68 -14.75 3.52
N PHE A 181 -6.81 -15.43 4.27
CA PHE A 181 -6.59 -16.86 4.15
C PHE A 181 -7.52 -17.69 5.04
N GLY A 182 -7.96 -17.16 6.19
CA GLY A 182 -8.84 -17.89 7.10
C GLY A 182 -10.29 -17.98 6.63
N SER A 183 -10.83 -16.93 6.01
CA SER A 183 -12.24 -16.88 5.54
C SER A 183 -12.37 -17.00 4.02
N PRO A 184 -11.47 -17.80 3.41
CA PRO A 184 -10.89 -17.63 2.07
C PRO A 184 -11.50 -16.46 1.29
N VAL A 185 -11.12 -15.22 1.60
CA VAL A 185 -11.61 -14.05 0.84
C VAL A 185 -11.09 -14.13 -0.60
N VAL A 186 -9.88 -14.67 -0.76
CA VAL A 186 -9.28 -15.00 -2.06
C VAL A 186 -10.18 -16.01 -2.77
N MET A 187 -10.57 -15.70 -4.00
CA MET A 187 -11.47 -16.52 -4.83
C MET A 187 -12.89 -16.75 -4.30
N ASN A 188 -13.31 -16.08 -3.21
CA ASN A 188 -14.71 -16.13 -2.76
C ASN A 188 -15.54 -15.03 -3.47
N PRO A 189 -16.43 -15.40 -4.41
CA PRO A 189 -17.18 -14.42 -5.19
C PRO A 189 -18.17 -13.61 -4.34
N ILE A 190 -18.61 -14.12 -3.18
CA ILE A 190 -19.51 -13.42 -2.27
C ILE A 190 -18.78 -12.29 -1.57
N LEU A 191 -17.57 -12.54 -1.07
CA LEU A 191 -16.77 -11.54 -0.36
C LEU A 191 -15.97 -10.64 -1.31
N PHE A 192 -15.82 -11.01 -2.58
CA PHE A 192 -15.13 -10.21 -3.59
C PHE A 192 -15.75 -8.84 -3.82
N ILE A 193 -17.07 -8.77 -3.93
CA ILE A 193 -17.79 -7.51 -4.17
C ILE A 193 -17.52 -6.49 -3.06
N PRO A 194 -17.78 -6.79 -1.76
CA PRO A 194 -17.50 -5.82 -0.71
C PRO A 194 -16.00 -5.57 -0.54
N PHE A 195 -15.14 -6.53 -0.85
CA PHE A 195 -13.68 -6.36 -0.82
C PHE A 195 -13.15 -5.32 -1.82
N ILE A 196 -13.84 -5.12 -2.94
CA ILE A 196 -13.56 -4.04 -3.89
C ILE A 196 -14.32 -2.76 -3.53
N CYS A 197 -15.62 -2.89 -3.20
CA CYS A 197 -16.47 -1.72 -3.01
C CYS A 197 -16.12 -0.92 -1.75
N ALA A 198 -15.82 -1.58 -0.63
CA ALA A 198 -15.47 -0.90 0.62
C ALA A 198 -14.28 0.07 0.49
N PRO A 199 -13.11 -0.34 -0.04
CA PRO A 199 -11.98 0.58 -0.21
C PRO A 199 -12.26 1.67 -1.25
N LEU A 200 -13.03 1.40 -2.31
CA LEU A 200 -13.41 2.44 -3.29
C LEU A 200 -14.30 3.53 -2.68
N VAL A 201 -15.30 3.13 -1.89
CA VAL A 201 -16.17 4.06 -1.17
C VAL A 201 -15.34 4.86 -0.15
N ASN A 202 -14.47 4.18 0.60
CA ASN A 202 -13.60 4.86 1.56
C ASN A 202 -12.66 5.86 0.88
N ALA A 203 -12.05 5.49 -0.25
CA ALA A 203 -11.19 6.38 -1.03
C ALA A 203 -11.96 7.63 -1.49
N THR A 204 -13.18 7.46 -1.98
CA THR A 204 -14.02 8.59 -2.45
C THR A 204 -14.37 9.54 -1.30
N LEU A 205 -14.79 8.98 -0.16
CA LEU A 205 -15.16 9.77 1.03
C LEU A 205 -13.95 10.50 1.62
N ALA A 206 -12.83 9.80 1.80
CA ALA A 206 -11.61 10.38 2.32
C ALA A 206 -11.04 11.45 1.38
N TRP A 207 -11.05 11.21 0.07
CA TRP A 207 -10.59 12.18 -0.92
C TRP A 207 -11.43 13.46 -0.87
N THR A 208 -12.75 13.31 -0.83
CA THR A 208 -13.69 14.44 -0.74
C THR A 208 -13.48 15.22 0.56
N ALA A 209 -13.28 14.51 1.69
CA ALA A 209 -12.99 15.15 2.98
C ALA A 209 -11.69 15.95 2.95
N THR A 210 -10.64 15.43 2.29
CA THR A 210 -9.37 16.16 2.16
C THR A 210 -9.49 17.35 1.21
N LYS A 211 -10.14 17.21 0.05
CA LYS A 211 -10.30 18.30 -0.93
C LYS A 211 -11.23 19.42 -0.45
N THR A 212 -12.18 19.11 0.43
CA THR A 212 -13.06 20.12 1.07
C THR A 212 -12.46 20.71 2.34
N HIS A 213 -11.22 20.35 2.69
CA HIS A 213 -10.53 20.77 3.91
C HIS A 213 -11.24 20.38 5.23
N LEU A 214 -12.13 19.37 5.17
CA LEU A 214 -12.74 18.77 6.35
C LEU A 214 -11.67 18.08 7.22
N ILE A 215 -10.66 17.51 6.56
CA ILE A 215 -9.42 17.02 7.19
C ILE A 215 -8.21 17.64 6.51
N ASN A 216 -7.09 17.65 7.22
CA ASN A 216 -5.82 18.10 6.66
C ASN A 216 -5.25 17.10 5.64
N HIS A 217 -4.42 17.62 4.73
CA HIS A 217 -3.60 16.79 3.85
C HIS A 217 -2.51 16.08 4.67
N VAL A 218 -2.04 14.95 4.15
CA VAL A 218 -0.92 14.24 4.76
C VAL A 218 0.39 14.98 4.48
N VAL A 219 1.23 15.11 5.51
CA VAL A 219 2.49 15.87 5.53
C VAL A 219 3.65 15.11 6.17
N SER A 220 3.39 13.97 6.82
CA SER A 220 4.44 13.11 7.39
C SER A 220 4.14 11.64 7.18
N LEU A 221 5.17 10.81 7.26
CA LEU A 221 5.05 9.35 7.23
C LEU A 221 4.89 8.82 8.64
N ALA A 222 3.81 8.07 8.87
CA ALA A 222 3.72 7.14 9.99
C ALA A 222 3.90 5.71 9.46
N PRO A 223 4.49 4.79 10.24
CA PRO A 223 4.60 3.39 9.83
C PRO A 223 3.23 2.80 9.51
N TRP A 224 3.11 2.06 8.40
CA TRP A 224 1.84 1.50 7.93
C TRP A 224 1.15 0.56 8.92
N THR A 225 1.93 -0.06 9.82
CA THR A 225 1.42 -0.91 10.90
C THR A 225 0.80 -0.10 12.05
N THR A 226 0.92 1.23 12.05
CA THR A 226 0.31 2.05 13.09
C THR A 226 -1.22 1.93 13.03
N PRO A 227 -1.92 1.80 14.18
CA PRO A 227 -3.37 1.82 14.19
C PRO A 227 -3.92 3.04 13.47
N ALA A 228 -4.84 2.83 12.53
CA ALA A 228 -5.27 3.86 11.58
C ALA A 228 -5.62 5.21 12.23
N PRO A 229 -6.36 5.30 13.36
CA PRO A 229 -6.64 6.59 14.01
C PRO A 229 -5.39 7.36 14.42
N ILE A 230 -4.37 6.65 14.93
CA ILE A 230 -3.10 7.23 15.38
C ILE A 230 -2.23 7.57 14.17
N GLY A 231 -2.12 6.64 13.22
CA GLY A 231 -1.32 6.81 12.01
C GLY A 231 -1.80 7.98 11.16
N ALA A 232 -3.11 8.11 10.96
CA ALA A 232 -3.70 9.23 10.24
C ALA A 232 -3.53 10.57 10.98
N ALA A 233 -3.78 10.61 12.29
CA ALA A 233 -3.61 11.83 13.07
C ALA A 233 -2.17 12.32 12.99
N TRP A 234 -1.19 11.44 13.21
CA TRP A 234 0.22 11.77 13.04
C TRP A 234 0.50 12.29 11.63
N SER A 235 0.10 11.53 10.62
CA SER A 235 0.39 11.83 9.20
C SER A 235 -0.19 13.16 8.72
N THR A 236 -1.24 13.68 9.37
CA THR A 236 -1.96 14.92 9.01
C THR A 236 -1.64 16.10 9.94
N GLY A 237 -0.55 16.02 10.71
CA GLY A 237 -0.13 17.09 11.63
C GLY A 237 -0.93 17.14 12.93
N CYS A 238 -1.26 15.97 13.48
CA CYS A 238 -2.08 15.78 14.69
C CYS A 238 -3.53 16.30 14.56
N ASP A 239 -4.11 16.21 13.36
CA ASP A 239 -5.52 16.56 13.14
C ASP A 239 -6.45 15.51 13.78
N TRP A 240 -7.17 15.89 14.82
CA TRP A 240 -8.10 14.98 15.52
C TRP A 240 -9.32 14.60 14.68
N ARG A 241 -9.70 15.42 13.68
CA ARG A 241 -10.89 15.19 12.84
C ARG A 241 -10.79 13.88 12.05
N VAL A 242 -9.57 13.44 11.75
CA VAL A 242 -9.32 12.17 11.04
C VAL A 242 -9.75 10.95 11.87
N ILE A 243 -9.73 11.03 13.21
CA ILE A 243 -10.17 9.94 14.09
C ILE A 243 -11.66 9.70 13.88
N VAL A 244 -12.44 10.78 13.79
CA VAL A 244 -13.88 10.73 13.51
C VAL A 244 -14.12 10.18 12.11
N LEU A 245 -13.37 10.67 11.11
CA LEU A 245 -13.48 10.16 9.74
C LEU A 245 -13.19 8.66 9.67
N ILE A 246 -12.14 8.16 10.33
CA ILE A 246 -11.80 6.74 10.35
C ILE A 246 -12.90 5.89 10.98
N ALA A 247 -13.52 6.36 12.06
CA ALA A 247 -14.67 5.67 12.65
C ALA A 247 -15.84 5.58 11.65
N VAL A 248 -16.09 6.65 10.89
CA VAL A 248 -17.10 6.67 9.82
C VAL A 248 -16.74 5.71 8.69
N LEU A 249 -15.49 5.72 8.21
CA LEU A 249 -15.01 4.83 7.13
C LEU A 249 -15.10 3.35 7.53
N VAL A 250 -14.70 3.00 8.76
CA VAL A 250 -14.86 1.62 9.29
C VAL A 250 -16.33 1.24 9.39
N THR A 251 -17.19 2.16 9.82
CA THR A 251 -18.64 1.90 9.90
C THR A 251 -19.22 1.65 8.52
N ILE A 252 -18.88 2.47 7.53
CA ILE A 252 -19.34 2.32 6.15
C ILE A 252 -18.83 1.01 5.54
N ALA A 253 -17.55 0.68 5.72
CA ALA A 253 -17.01 -0.60 5.31
C ALA A 253 -17.77 -1.77 5.96
N THR A 254 -18.07 -1.69 7.26
CA THR A 254 -18.88 -2.69 7.98
C THR A 254 -20.27 -2.84 7.35
N LEU A 255 -20.93 -1.73 7.02
CA LEU A 255 -22.25 -1.75 6.38
C LEU A 255 -22.21 -2.36 4.97
N ILE A 256 -21.16 -2.06 4.20
CA ILE A 256 -20.94 -2.65 2.86
C ILE A 256 -20.71 -4.16 2.97
N TYR A 257 -19.91 -4.62 3.93
CA TYR A 257 -19.67 -6.04 4.16
C TYR A 257 -20.88 -6.80 4.72
N TYR A 258 -21.74 -6.14 5.49
CA TYR A 258 -22.83 -6.78 6.23
C TYR A 258 -23.73 -7.72 5.41
N PRO A 259 -24.31 -7.33 4.26
CA PRO A 259 -25.18 -8.22 3.49
C PRO A 259 -24.44 -9.46 2.98
N PHE A 260 -23.22 -9.31 2.48
CA PHE A 260 -22.40 -10.40 1.96
C PHE A 260 -21.92 -11.34 3.07
N PHE A 261 -21.53 -10.76 4.21
CA PHE A 261 -21.23 -11.50 5.42
C PHE A 261 -22.42 -12.38 5.84
N LYS A 262 -23.65 -11.86 5.82
CA LYS A 262 -24.84 -12.64 6.21
C LYS A 262 -25.12 -13.79 5.26
N ILE A 263 -24.90 -13.61 3.95
CA ILE A 263 -25.01 -14.68 2.97
C ILE A 263 -23.97 -15.77 3.25
N TYR A 264 -22.72 -15.36 3.44
CA TYR A 264 -21.61 -16.28 3.71
C TYR A 264 -21.75 -17.02 5.06
N GLU A 265 -22.13 -16.31 6.12
CA GLU A 265 -22.42 -16.87 7.44
C GLU A 265 -23.51 -17.95 7.35
N ARG A 266 -24.57 -17.70 6.59
CA ARG A 266 -25.66 -18.67 6.40
C ARG A 266 -25.20 -19.95 5.70
N GLN A 267 -24.38 -19.81 4.65
CA GLN A 267 -23.82 -20.97 3.93
C GLN A 267 -22.95 -21.84 4.85
N LEU A 268 -22.11 -21.20 5.67
CA LEU A 268 -21.20 -21.90 6.54
C LEU A 268 -21.94 -22.58 7.71
N LEU A 269 -22.94 -21.93 8.29
CA LEU A 269 -23.81 -22.56 9.29
C LEU A 269 -24.55 -23.78 8.73
N GLN A 270 -24.98 -23.72 7.47
CA GLN A 270 -25.62 -24.87 6.82
C GLN A 270 -24.62 -26.03 6.64
N GLN A 271 -23.39 -25.75 6.22
CA GLN A 271 -22.33 -26.75 6.12
C GLN A 271 -21.97 -27.36 7.49
N GLU A 272 -21.87 -26.53 8.54
CA GLU A 272 -21.63 -26.99 9.92
C GLU A 272 -22.75 -27.94 10.39
N LEU A 273 -24.01 -27.65 10.07
CA LEU A 273 -25.16 -28.51 10.39
C LEU A 273 -25.15 -29.83 9.60
N GLU A 274 -24.86 -29.78 8.30
CA GLU A 274 -24.77 -30.97 7.45
C GLU A 274 -23.63 -31.90 7.91
N GLN A 275 -22.47 -31.34 8.28
CA GLN A 275 -21.35 -32.09 8.84
C GLN A 275 -21.69 -32.70 10.20
N ALA A 276 -22.38 -31.96 11.08
CA ALA A 276 -22.81 -32.48 12.37
C ALA A 276 -23.84 -33.61 12.22
N ALA A 277 -24.74 -33.53 11.24
CA ALA A 277 -25.70 -34.59 10.92
C ALA A 277 -25.02 -35.84 10.35
N ALA A 278 -24.01 -35.67 9.47
CA ALA A 278 -23.24 -36.78 8.91
C ALA A 278 -22.31 -37.46 9.93
N ALA A 279 -21.86 -36.74 10.96
CA ALA A 279 -21.01 -37.26 12.03
C ALA A 279 -21.77 -38.01 13.13
N GLN A 280 -23.10 -37.94 13.16
CA GLN A 280 -23.92 -38.80 14.03
C GLN A 280 -24.07 -40.17 13.36
N PRO A 281 -23.47 -41.26 13.90
CA PRO A 281 -23.70 -42.59 13.34
C PRO A 281 -25.20 -42.88 13.42
N ALA A 282 -25.75 -43.45 12.35
CA ALA A 282 -27.10 -43.99 12.33
C ALA A 282 -27.26 -44.88 13.57
N LYS A 283 -28.00 -44.39 14.57
CA LYS A 283 -28.37 -45.20 15.71
C LYS A 283 -29.21 -46.35 15.16
N GLU A 284 -28.61 -47.53 15.26
CA GLU A 284 -29.08 -48.88 14.98
C GLU A 284 -30.61 -49.01 14.98
N ALA A 285 -31.13 -49.55 13.87
CA ALA A 285 -32.44 -50.19 13.79
C ALA A 285 -32.24 -51.71 13.92
#